data_AF-A0A7C7L7X8-F1
#
_entry.id   AF-A0A7C7L7X8-F1
#
_cell.length_a   1.000
_cell.length_b   1.000
_cell.length_c   1.000
_cell.angle_alpha   90.00
_cell.angle_beta   90.00
_cell.angle_gamma   90.00
#
_symmetry.space_group_name_H-M   'P 1'
#
loop_
_entity.id
_entity.type
_entity.pdbx_description
1 polymer ?
#
loop_
_entity_poly.entity_id
_entity_poly.type
_entity_poly.pdbx_seq_one_letter_code
_entity_poly.pdbx_strand_id
1 'polypeptide(L)'
;MTTNVATMTAKGQVTIPKAIRQALGIRERDHLLFLIEGERLVVIPLRRRSLRALYGALPATRPYPGHEAIREEMHAGLGERIAQGEE
;
A
#
# COMPACT_ATOMS: atom_id res chain seq x y z
N MET A 1 -3.10 23.62 18.51
CA MET A 1 -3.41 23.53 17.06
C MET A 1 -2.38 24.36 16.32
N THR A 2 -1.75 23.82 15.27
CA THR A 2 -0.75 24.54 14.48
C THR A 2 -1.38 24.95 13.15
N THR A 3 -1.60 26.25 12.96
CA THR A 3 -2.18 26.80 11.72
C THR A 3 -1.06 27.24 10.79
N ASN A 4 -1.00 26.71 9.56
CA ASN A 4 -0.09 27.16 8.51
C ASN A 4 -0.89 27.41 7.22
N VAL A 5 -0.51 28.45 6.47
CA VAL A 5 -1.05 28.74 5.15
C VAL A 5 -0.05 28.23 4.10
N ALA A 6 -0.54 27.58 3.05
CA ALA A 6 0.27 27.15 1.92
C ALA A 6 -0.37 27.67 0.62
N THR A 7 0.47 28.04 -0.34
CA THR A 7 0.03 28.56 -1.64
C THR A 7 0.02 27.44 -2.66
N MET A 8 -1.03 27.38 -3.48
CA MET A 8 -1.08 26.50 -4.64
C MET A 8 -0.13 27.01 -5.73
N THR A 9 0.74 26.17 -6.23
CA THR A 9 1.63 26.51 -7.33
C THR A 9 0.87 26.57 -8.65
N ALA A 10 1.47 27.18 -9.69
CA ALA A 10 0.88 27.22 -11.04
C ALA A 10 0.59 25.83 -11.64
N LYS A 11 1.25 24.78 -11.13
CA LYS A 11 1.04 23.39 -11.55
C LYS A 11 -0.01 22.65 -10.70
N GLY A 12 -0.76 23.36 -9.86
CA GLY A 12 -1.77 22.77 -8.98
C GLY A 12 -1.20 21.97 -7.82
N GLN A 13 0.05 22.22 -7.41
CA GLN A 13 0.68 21.51 -6.28
C GLN A 13 0.59 22.35 -5.02
N VAL A 14 0.46 21.70 -3.85
CA VAL A 14 0.59 22.33 -2.54
C VAL A 14 1.68 21.62 -1.76
N THR A 15 2.58 22.39 -1.15
CA THR A 15 3.67 21.84 -0.32
C THR A 15 3.23 21.74 1.12
N ILE A 16 3.43 20.57 1.75
CA ILE A 16 3.21 20.39 3.19
C ILE A 16 4.42 20.97 3.95
N PRO A 17 4.24 22.01 4.80
CA PRO A 17 5.34 22.61 5.56
C PRO A 17 6.07 21.62 6.48
N LYS A 18 7.37 21.87 6.73
CA LYS A 18 8.25 20.97 7.51
C LYS A 18 7.64 20.59 8.88
N ALA A 19 7.11 21.57 9.60
CA ALA A 19 6.51 21.35 10.91
C ALA A 19 5.33 20.35 10.87
N ILE A 20 4.47 20.44 9.84
CA ILE A 20 3.34 19.54 9.66
C ILE A 20 3.84 18.14 9.26
N ARG A 21 4.83 18.04 8.36
CA ARG A 21 5.43 16.73 8.00
C ARG A 21 6.00 16.02 9.22
N GLN A 22 6.72 16.74 10.08
CA GLN A 22 7.30 16.19 11.31
C GLN A 22 6.23 15.75 12.31
N ALA A 23 5.20 16.57 12.52
CA ALA A 23 4.10 16.25 13.43
C ALA A 23 3.31 15.00 12.99
N LEU A 24 3.12 14.81 11.69
CA LEU A 24 2.37 13.67 11.14
C LEU A 24 3.26 12.46 10.79
N GLY A 25 4.58 12.63 10.86
CA GLY A 25 5.56 11.60 10.50
C GLY A 25 5.62 11.29 9.00
N ILE A 26 5.26 12.25 8.15
CA ILE A 26 5.27 12.12 6.68
C ILE A 26 6.71 12.17 6.18
N ARG A 27 7.11 11.16 5.41
CA ARG A 27 8.43 11.04 4.79
C ARG A 27 8.33 11.11 3.28
N GLU A 28 9.48 11.26 2.64
CA GLU A 28 9.55 11.16 1.18
C GLU A 28 9.02 9.80 0.72
N ARG A 29 8.28 9.82 -0.40
CA ARG A 29 7.64 8.63 -1.00
C ARG A 29 6.51 8.00 -0.17
N ASP A 30 6.05 8.64 0.91
CA ASP A 30 4.79 8.24 1.53
C ASP A 30 3.62 8.60 0.60
N HIS A 31 2.61 7.73 0.59
CA HIS A 31 1.36 8.01 -0.11
C HIS A 31 0.44 8.81 0.81
N LEU A 32 -0.37 9.68 0.22
CA LEU A 32 -1.38 10.46 0.92
C LEU A 32 -2.74 10.10 0.37
N LEU A 33 -3.69 9.85 1.26
CA LEU A 33 -5.10 9.73 0.92
C LEU A 33 -5.75 11.10 1.06
N PHE A 34 -6.45 11.51 0.00
CA PHE A 34 -7.24 12.72 -0.04
C PHE A 34 -8.72 12.36 0.11
N LEU A 35 -9.35 12.88 1.16
CA LEU A 35 -10.78 12.74 1.40
C LEU A 35 -11.42 14.11 1.31
N ILE A 36 -12.58 14.18 0.65
CA ILE A 36 -13.38 15.40 0.56
C ILE A 36 -14.56 15.23 1.52
N GLU A 37 -14.62 16.10 2.53
CA GLU A 37 -15.68 16.15 3.52
C GLU A 37 -16.39 17.51 3.43
N GLY A 38 -17.42 17.58 2.57
CA GLY A 38 -18.08 18.84 2.23
C GLY A 38 -17.10 19.81 1.57
N GLU A 39 -16.86 20.96 2.20
CA GLU A 39 -15.92 21.98 1.73
C GLU A 39 -14.49 21.80 2.28
N ARG A 40 -14.21 20.68 2.94
CA ARG A 40 -12.91 20.42 3.58
C ARG A 40 -12.19 19.31 2.85
N LEU A 41 -10.88 19.50 2.66
CA LEU A 41 -9.96 18.45 2.24
C LEU A 41 -9.24 17.89 3.48
N VAL A 42 -9.45 16.60 3.75
CA VAL A 42 -8.73 15.87 4.79
C VAL A 42 -7.62 15.05 4.11
N VAL A 43 -6.38 15.25 4.58
CA VAL A 43 -5.20 14.56 4.05
C VAL A 43 -4.69 13.58 5.10
N ILE A 44 -4.69 12.29 4.76
CA ILE A 44 -4.29 11.22 5.66
C ILE A 44 -3.03 10.53 5.11
N PRO A 45 -1.91 10.52 5.86
CA PRO A 45 -0.73 9.77 5.45
C PRO A 45 -0.98 8.26 5.46
N LEU A 46 -0.78 7.61 4.31
CA LEU A 46 -0.81 6.16 4.19
C LEU A 46 0.54 5.60 4.58
N ARG A 47 0.65 5.15 5.82
CA ARG A 47 1.90 4.58 6.33
C ARG A 47 2.19 3.27 5.64
N ARG A 48 3.41 3.13 5.13
CA ARG A 48 3.93 1.85 4.65
C ARG A 48 3.96 0.86 5.82
N ARG A 49 3.16 -0.19 5.74
CA ARG A 49 3.26 -1.32 6.65
C ARG A 49 4.34 -2.26 6.12
N SER A 50 5.19 -2.76 7.01
CA SER A 50 6.18 -3.78 6.64
C SER A 50 5.45 -5.05 6.19
N LEU A 51 5.91 -5.69 5.11
CA LEU A 51 5.43 -7.03 4.72
C LEU A 51 5.60 -8.05 5.86
N ARG A 52 6.58 -7.82 6.74
CA ARG A 52 6.79 -8.65 7.94
C ARG A 52 5.59 -8.60 8.89
N ALA A 53 4.78 -7.55 8.86
CA ALA A 53 3.54 -7.49 9.64
C ALA A 53 2.49 -8.51 9.16
N LEU A 54 2.64 -9.07 7.96
CA LEU A 54 1.79 -10.14 7.43
C LEU A 54 2.35 -11.54 7.74
N TYR A 55 3.56 -11.63 8.31
CA TYR A 55 4.17 -12.92 8.61
C TYR A 55 3.32 -13.69 9.64
N GLY A 56 2.85 -14.87 9.25
CA GLY A 56 1.96 -15.69 10.11
C GLY A 56 0.52 -15.18 10.20
N ALA A 57 0.10 -14.23 9.35
CA ALA A 57 -1.28 -13.74 9.34
C ALA A 57 -2.30 -14.80 8.91
N LEU A 58 -1.87 -15.81 8.16
CA LEU A 58 -2.68 -16.95 7.75
C LEU A 58 -2.17 -18.23 8.41
N PRO A 59 -3.05 -19.10 8.93
CA PRO A 59 -2.64 -20.37 9.51
C PRO A 59 -2.10 -21.30 8.43
N ALA A 60 -1.05 -22.06 8.76
CA ALA A 60 -0.60 -23.15 7.91
C ALA A 60 -1.63 -24.29 7.98
N THR A 61 -2.32 -24.56 6.87
CA THR A 61 -3.31 -25.64 6.76
C THR A 61 -2.67 -26.98 6.42
N ARG A 62 -1.46 -26.97 5.87
CA ARG A 62 -0.64 -28.16 5.59
C ARG A 62 0.84 -27.89 5.91
N PRO A 63 1.64 -28.93 6.22
CA PRO A 63 3.09 -28.79 6.32
C PRO A 63 3.69 -28.21 5.04
N TYR A 64 4.78 -27.44 5.17
CA TYR A 64 5.45 -26.85 4.03
C TYR A 64 6.20 -27.93 3.23
N PRO A 65 5.83 -28.19 1.95
CA PRO A 65 6.37 -29.31 1.18
C PRO A 65 7.70 -28.99 0.47
N GLY A 66 8.20 -27.74 0.56
CA GLY A 66 9.41 -27.30 -0.15
C GLY A 66 9.12 -26.55 -1.46
N HIS A 67 10.07 -25.74 -1.92
CA HIS A 67 9.87 -24.87 -3.08
C HIS A 67 9.68 -25.65 -4.40
N GLU A 68 10.34 -26.79 -4.57
CA GLU A 68 10.26 -27.59 -5.80
C GLU A 68 8.89 -28.24 -5.95
N ALA A 69 8.43 -28.93 -4.92
CA ALA A 69 7.10 -29.55 -4.90
C ALA A 69 5.98 -28.52 -5.14
N ILE A 70 6.06 -27.32 -4.54
CA ILE A 70 5.09 -26.24 -4.79
C ILE A 70 5.11 -25.80 -6.26
N ARG A 71 6.31 -25.65 -6.86
CA ARG A 71 6.42 -25.24 -8.26
C ARG A 71 5.83 -26.29 -9.18
N GLU A 72 6.16 -27.56 -8.99
CA GLU A 72 5.62 -28.66 -9.79
C GLU A 72 4.09 -28.70 -9.72
N GLU A 73 3.52 -28.64 -8.51
CA GLU A 73 2.07 -28.61 -8.27
C GLU A 73 1.40 -27.41 -9.00
N MET A 74 1.96 -26.21 -8.85
CA MET A 74 1.43 -24.99 -9.48
C MET A 74 1.57 -25.01 -11.01
N HIS A 75 2.68 -25.50 -11.54
CA HIS A 75 2.92 -25.57 -12.98
C HIS A 75 1.97 -26.54 -13.66
N ALA A 76 1.73 -27.71 -13.06
CA ALA A 76 0.75 -28.68 -13.56
C ALA A 76 -0.66 -28.07 -13.62
N GLY A 77 -1.13 -27.49 -12.50
CA GLY A 77 -2.46 -26.90 -12.43
C GLY A 77 -2.65 -25.67 -13.34
N LEU A 78 -1.61 -24.83 -13.49
CA LEU A 78 -1.65 -23.70 -14.43
C LEU A 78 -1.69 -24.18 -15.89
N GLY A 79 -0.93 -25.24 -16.22
CA GLY A 79 -0.94 -25.83 -17.55
C GLY A 79 -2.31 -26.36 -17.96
N GLU A 80 -3.00 -27.04 -17.03
CA GLU A 80 -4.37 -27.53 -17.25
C GLU A 80 -5.37 -26.39 -17.50
N ARG A 81 -5.32 -25.33 -16.70
CA ARG A 81 -6.19 -24.14 -16.88
C ARG A 81 -5.97 -23.44 -18.22
N ILE A 82 -4.70 -23.26 -18.61
CA ILE A 82 -4.35 -22.66 -19.90
C ILE A 82 -4.85 -23.54 -21.05
N ALA A 83 -4.71 -24.87 -20.94
CA ALA A 83 -5.22 -25.80 -21.95
C ALA A 83 -6.75 -25.81 -22.04
N GLN A 84 -7.45 -25.47 -20.94
CA GLN A 84 -8.91 -25.33 -20.87
C GLN A 84 -9.41 -23.95 -21.31
N GLY A 85 -8.51 -22.99 -21.58
CA GLY A 85 -8.88 -21.65 -22.03
C GLY A 85 -9.45 -20.74 -20.93
N GLU A 86 -9.19 -21.06 -19.66
CA GLU A 86 -9.60 -20.25 -18.51
C GLU A 86 -8.49 -19.24 -18.17
N GLU A 87 -8.59 -18.02 -18.71
CA GLU A 87 -7.77 -16.86 -18.31
C GLU A 87 -8.17 -16.33 -16.92
#